data_AF-A0A1H8TNS5-F1
#
_entry.id   AF-A0A1H8TNS5-F1
#
_cell.length_a   1.000
_cell.length_b   1.000
_cell.length_c   1.000
_cell.angle_alpha   90.00
_cell.angle_beta   90.00
_cell.angle_gamma   90.00
#
_symmetry.space_group_name_H-M   'P 1'
#
loop_
_entity.id
_entity.type
_entity.pdbx_description
1 polymer ?
#
loop_
_entity_poly.entity_id
_entity_poly.type
_entity_poly.pdbx_seq_one_letter_code
_entity_poly.pdbx_strand_id
1 'polypeptide(L)'
;MPCPRCDRGRSDRALSVLVEVDGSACWLCWRCDWRGSNRTRTVAETEADRERRRQVRLQREADEAQKRAQAADRARSLWRQARHADPAHPYLHAKAITAGHARQLGPRLVLPLVDLDGRLWSLQFIGPDGSKRFIRGGRKQGCVIPVAGRRGADRILICEGWATGMTLTTMEPQALVLAALDAGNIMPVAVECRRRWPGARIIICGDADDTGRRKAREAALAADALVAIPEIDPSQGSDWNDAVNAKGVAA
;
A
#
# COMPACT_ATOMS: atom_id res chain seq x y z
N MET A 1 37.72 6.10 -36.24
CA MET A 1 36.25 6.03 -36.35
C MET A 1 35.64 7.19 -35.59
N PRO A 2 34.54 7.78 -36.07
CA PRO A 2 33.78 8.74 -35.28
C PRO A 2 33.11 8.04 -34.09
N CYS A 3 32.88 8.79 -33.02
CA CYS A 3 32.08 8.30 -31.89
C CYS A 3 30.62 8.08 -32.37
N PRO A 4 30.02 6.90 -32.19
CA PRO A 4 28.66 6.64 -32.68
C PRO A 4 27.57 7.45 -31.96
N ARG A 5 27.90 8.09 -30.83
CA ARG A 5 26.96 8.91 -30.06
C ARG A 5 27.00 10.39 -30.43
N CYS A 6 28.17 10.95 -30.70
CA CYS A 6 28.34 12.38 -30.98
C CYS A 6 28.87 12.69 -32.39
N ASP A 7 29.09 11.65 -33.19
CA ASP A 7 29.54 11.68 -34.59
C ASP A 7 30.84 12.44 -34.85
N ARG A 8 31.65 12.67 -33.80
CA ARG A 8 32.93 13.38 -33.90
C ARG A 8 34.06 12.42 -34.23
N GLY A 9 34.78 12.74 -35.31
CA GLY A 9 35.78 11.92 -36.01
C GLY A 9 37.22 12.07 -35.55
N ARG A 10 38.13 11.53 -36.38
CA ARG A 10 39.58 11.37 -36.12
C ARG A 10 40.32 12.70 -35.88
N SER A 11 39.81 13.82 -36.36
CA SER A 11 40.35 15.17 -36.17
C SER A 11 40.25 15.66 -34.73
N ASP A 12 39.21 15.25 -33.98
CA ASP A 12 38.98 15.66 -32.60
C ASP A 12 39.72 14.80 -31.56
N ARG A 13 40.35 13.68 -31.99
CA ARG A 13 41.04 12.67 -31.13
C ARG A 13 40.26 12.27 -29.85
N ALA A 14 38.93 12.44 -29.84
CA ALA A 14 38.11 12.33 -28.65
C ALA A 14 37.75 10.88 -28.26
N LEU A 15 38.00 9.91 -29.15
CA LEU A 15 37.69 8.49 -28.94
C LEU A 15 38.98 7.71 -28.70
N SER A 16 39.12 7.13 -27.50
CA SER A 16 40.17 6.19 -27.16
C SER A 16 39.70 4.76 -27.37
N VAL A 17 40.62 3.91 -27.82
CA VAL A 17 40.45 2.46 -27.93
C VAL A 17 41.52 1.79 -27.09
N LEU A 18 41.11 0.95 -26.15
CA LEU A 18 42.01 0.08 -25.41
C LEU A 18 41.78 -1.35 -25.91
N VAL A 19 42.84 -2.02 -26.35
CA VAL A 19 42.79 -3.43 -26.74
C VAL A 19 43.39 -4.24 -25.60
N GLU A 20 42.63 -5.19 -25.09
CA GLU A 20 43.05 -6.10 -24.03
C GLU A 20 43.84 -7.28 -24.61
N VAL A 21 44.56 -7.99 -23.75
CA VAL A 21 45.45 -9.12 -24.12
C VAL A 21 44.66 -10.28 -24.75
N ASP A 22 43.36 -10.39 -24.44
CA ASP A 22 42.44 -11.37 -25.02
C ASP A 22 41.93 -10.99 -26.43
N GLY A 23 42.41 -9.86 -26.98
CA GLY A 23 42.00 -9.34 -28.29
C GLY A 23 40.69 -8.56 -28.28
N SER A 24 40.03 -8.41 -27.12
CA SER A 24 38.87 -7.54 -26.99
C SER A 24 39.25 -6.07 -26.97
N ALA A 25 38.31 -5.21 -27.37
CA ALA A 25 38.49 -3.77 -27.44
C ALA A 25 37.40 -3.05 -26.63
N CYS A 26 37.82 -2.05 -25.87
CA CYS A 26 36.97 -1.12 -25.16
C CYS A 26 37.11 0.27 -25.77
N TRP A 27 35.99 0.97 -25.94
CA TRP A 27 35.93 2.33 -26.46
C TRP A 27 35.49 3.29 -25.38
N LEU A 28 36.13 4.46 -25.30
CA LEU A 28 35.74 5.58 -24.44
C LEU A 28 35.82 6.88 -25.22
N CYS A 29 34.74 7.66 -25.25
CA CYS A 29 34.74 9.01 -25.79
C CYS A 29 34.87 10.03 -24.66
N TRP A 30 36.01 10.71 -24.56
CA TRP A 30 36.31 11.68 -23.50
C TRP A 30 35.43 12.94 -23.52
N ARG A 31 34.68 13.16 -24.61
CA ARG A 31 33.85 14.36 -24.78
C ARG A 31 32.39 14.17 -24.39
N CYS A 32 31.84 12.98 -24.62
CA CYS A 32 30.44 12.66 -24.31
C CYS A 32 30.28 11.47 -23.34
N ASP A 33 31.41 10.99 -22.79
CA ASP A 33 31.52 9.84 -21.88
C ASP A 33 30.84 8.56 -22.41
N TRP A 34 30.71 8.43 -23.73
CA TRP A 34 30.21 7.21 -24.34
C TRP A 34 31.23 6.08 -24.17
N ARG A 35 30.75 4.89 -23.79
CA ARG A 35 31.55 3.68 -23.61
C ARG A 35 30.97 2.53 -24.42
N GLY A 36 31.83 1.70 -24.98
CA GLY A 36 31.45 0.46 -25.68
C GLY A 36 32.50 -0.63 -25.51
N SER A 37 32.15 -1.87 -25.81
CA SER A 37 33.09 -2.99 -25.88
C SER A 37 32.59 -4.05 -26.86
N ASN A 38 33.49 -4.72 -27.59
CA ASN A 38 33.16 -5.93 -28.39
C ASN A 38 33.41 -7.21 -27.60
N ARG A 39 33.81 -7.11 -26.33
CA ARG A 39 34.06 -8.27 -25.50
C ARG A 39 32.73 -9.00 -25.27
N THR A 40 32.63 -10.18 -25.86
CA THR A 40 31.50 -11.07 -25.62
C THR A 40 31.71 -11.71 -24.26
N ARG A 41 30.76 -11.54 -23.34
CA ARG A 41 30.84 -12.17 -22.02
C ARG A 41 30.87 -13.69 -22.20
N THR A 42 31.77 -14.36 -21.49
CA THR A 42 31.78 -15.83 -21.51
C THR A 42 30.52 -16.39 -20.85
N VAL A 43 30.21 -17.66 -21.11
CA VAL A 43 29.11 -18.38 -20.43
C VAL A 43 29.31 -18.30 -18.91
N ALA A 44 30.53 -18.58 -18.43
CA ALA A 44 30.88 -18.49 -17.02
C ALA A 44 30.70 -17.08 -16.43
N GLU A 45 31.07 -16.02 -17.15
CA GLU A 45 30.85 -14.64 -16.71
C GLU A 45 29.38 -14.23 -16.65
N THR A 46 28.56 -14.82 -17.53
CA THR A 46 27.11 -14.59 -17.57
C THR A 46 26.41 -15.33 -16.44
N GLU A 47 26.78 -16.59 -16.18
CA GLU A 47 26.30 -17.39 -15.06
C GLU A 47 26.68 -16.75 -13.71
N ALA A 48 27.92 -16.30 -13.56
CA ALA A 48 28.36 -15.57 -12.37
C ALA A 48 27.57 -14.27 -12.15
N ASP A 49 27.18 -13.55 -13.21
CA ASP A 49 26.32 -12.37 -13.10
C ASP A 49 24.92 -12.72 -12.62
N ARG A 50 24.33 -13.77 -13.20
CA ARG A 50 23.01 -14.25 -12.83
C ARG A 50 22.99 -14.68 -11.38
N GLU A 51 24.00 -15.42 -10.93
CA GLU A 51 24.11 -15.85 -9.54
C GLU A 51 24.32 -14.65 -8.60
N ARG A 52 25.20 -13.70 -8.93
CA ARG A 52 25.34 -12.46 -8.14
C ARG A 52 24.03 -11.70 -8.02
N ARG A 53 23.28 -11.52 -9.12
CA ARG A 53 21.96 -10.85 -9.11
C ARG A 53 20.95 -11.60 -8.26
N ARG A 54 20.96 -12.93 -8.34
CA ARG A 54 20.11 -13.81 -7.52
C ARG A 54 20.45 -13.66 -6.04
N GLN A 55 21.72 -13.72 -5.66
CA GLN A 55 22.17 -13.55 -4.28
C GLN A 55 21.83 -12.16 -3.73
N VAL A 56 22.06 -11.08 -4.49
CA VAL A 56 21.67 -9.72 -4.09
C VAL A 56 20.15 -9.59 -3.90
N ARG A 57 19.35 -10.22 -4.77
CA ARG A 57 17.89 -10.25 -4.60
C ARG A 57 17.49 -10.98 -3.32
N LEU A 58 18.02 -12.18 -3.09
CA LEU A 58 17.75 -12.98 -1.90
C LEU A 58 18.14 -12.23 -0.61
N GLN A 59 19.30 -11.58 -0.60
CA GLN A 59 19.74 -10.78 0.55
C GLN A 59 18.78 -9.61 0.81
N ARG A 60 18.37 -8.87 -0.22
CA ARG A 60 17.41 -7.77 -0.08
C ARG A 60 16.05 -8.25 0.45
N GLU A 61 15.56 -9.37 -0.07
CA GLU A 61 14.31 -9.99 0.37
C GLU A 61 14.39 -10.42 1.85
N ALA A 62 15.51 -11.02 2.26
CA ALA A 62 15.77 -11.39 3.65
C ALA A 62 15.85 -10.16 4.58
N ASP A 63 16.59 -9.12 4.19
CA ASP A 63 16.72 -7.88 4.96
C ASP A 63 15.37 -7.17 5.12
N GLU A 64 14.56 -7.13 4.06
CA GLU A 64 13.20 -6.58 4.11
C GLU A 64 12.29 -7.41 5.00
N ALA A 65 12.35 -8.74 4.92
CA ALA A 65 11.58 -9.63 5.79
C ALA A 65 11.94 -9.42 7.26
N GLN A 66 13.23 -9.28 7.58
CA GLN A 66 13.71 -9.01 8.94
C GLN A 66 13.20 -7.64 9.44
N LYS A 67 13.30 -6.59 8.63
CA LYS A 67 12.78 -5.25 8.99
C LYS A 67 11.27 -5.29 9.24
N ARG A 68 10.50 -6.01 8.42
CA ARG A 68 9.05 -6.18 8.60
C ARG A 68 8.73 -6.96 9.88
N ALA A 69 9.50 -8.00 10.21
CA ALA A 69 9.35 -8.75 11.45
C ALA A 69 9.57 -7.87 12.69
N GLN A 70 10.67 -7.10 12.70
CA GLN A 70 10.98 -6.14 13.77
C GLN A 70 9.90 -5.07 13.92
N ALA A 71 9.39 -4.52 12.82
CA ALA A 71 8.29 -3.56 12.85
C ALA A 71 7.00 -4.18 13.43
N ALA A 72 6.71 -5.44 13.09
CA ALA A 72 5.56 -6.16 13.63
C ALA A 72 5.72 -6.44 15.15
N ASP A 73 6.93 -6.75 15.63
CA ASP A 73 7.20 -6.87 17.08
C ASP A 73 6.98 -5.55 17.81
N ARG A 74 7.47 -4.44 17.23
CA ARG A 74 7.23 -3.10 17.78
C ARG A 74 5.75 -2.74 17.77
N ALA A 75 5.03 -3.07 16.70
CA ALA A 75 3.57 -2.88 16.60
C ALA A 75 2.84 -3.67 17.71
N ARG A 76 3.19 -4.94 17.94
CA ARG A 76 2.64 -5.75 19.05
C ARG A 76 2.92 -5.13 20.40
N SER A 77 4.14 -4.64 20.63
CA SER A 77 4.51 -3.98 21.90
C SER A 77 3.67 -2.72 22.14
N LEU A 78 3.59 -1.82 21.17
CA LEU A 78 2.80 -0.60 21.26
C LEU A 78 1.30 -0.89 21.41
N TRP A 79 0.78 -1.86 20.67
CA TRP A 79 -0.62 -2.27 20.78
C TRP A 79 -0.98 -2.73 22.20
N ARG A 80 -0.11 -3.54 22.84
CA ARG A 80 -0.31 -4.00 24.22
C ARG A 80 -0.27 -2.86 25.25
N GLN A 81 0.57 -1.85 25.03
CA GLN A 81 0.67 -0.67 25.90
C GLN A 81 -0.50 0.30 25.71
N ALA A 82 -1.15 0.28 24.55
CA ALA A 82 -2.25 1.16 24.23
C ALA A 82 -3.48 0.84 25.09
N ARG A 83 -4.08 1.85 25.69
CA ARG A 83 -5.32 1.75 26.47
C ARG A 83 -6.54 1.84 25.56
N HIS A 84 -7.73 1.60 26.11
CA HIS A 84 -8.98 1.91 25.41
C HIS A 84 -8.99 3.38 24.95
N ALA A 85 -9.47 3.62 23.73
CA ALA A 85 -9.60 4.96 23.22
C ALA A 85 -10.61 5.77 24.04
N ASP A 86 -10.28 7.03 24.29
CA ASP A 86 -11.18 7.97 24.93
C ASP A 86 -12.34 8.27 23.96
N PRO A 87 -13.61 8.01 24.33
CA PRO A 87 -14.75 8.39 23.50
C PRO A 87 -14.79 9.89 23.18
N ALA A 88 -14.18 10.72 24.04
CA ALA A 88 -14.07 12.17 23.85
C ALA A 88 -12.91 12.61 22.95
N HIS A 89 -12.21 11.68 22.29
CA HIS A 89 -11.07 12.01 21.44
C HIS A 89 -11.50 12.96 20.28
N PRO A 90 -10.80 14.09 20.04
CA PRO A 90 -11.25 15.12 19.09
C PRO A 90 -11.56 14.61 17.68
N TYR A 91 -10.74 13.67 17.17
CA TYR A 91 -11.00 13.03 15.87
C TYR A 91 -12.34 12.28 15.80
N LEU A 92 -12.73 11.59 16.88
CA LEU A 92 -13.98 10.82 16.90
C LEU A 92 -15.19 11.75 16.84
N HIS A 93 -15.14 12.85 17.61
CA HIS A 93 -16.14 13.91 17.55
C HIS A 93 -16.20 14.57 16.17
N ALA A 94 -15.05 14.98 15.63
CA ALA A 94 -14.98 15.63 14.33
C ALA A 94 -15.53 14.75 13.19
N LYS A 95 -15.35 13.43 13.30
CA LYS A 95 -15.89 12.47 12.32
C LYS A 95 -17.28 11.94 12.68
N ALA A 96 -17.84 12.28 13.84
CA ALA A 96 -19.11 11.77 14.36
C ALA A 96 -19.20 10.24 14.41
N ILE A 97 -18.11 9.58 14.84
CA ILE A 97 -18.00 8.11 14.93
C ILE A 97 -17.64 7.67 16.35
N THR A 98 -18.00 6.43 16.70
CA THR A 98 -17.55 5.83 17.97
C THR A 98 -16.12 5.31 17.87
N ALA A 99 -15.50 4.98 19.01
CA ALA A 99 -14.14 4.45 19.04
C ALA A 99 -14.02 3.02 18.51
N GLY A 100 -15.11 2.23 18.48
CA GLY A 100 -15.07 0.81 18.12
C GLY A 100 -13.97 0.04 18.89
N HIS A 101 -13.09 -0.63 18.15
CA HIS A 101 -11.92 -1.34 18.71
C HIS A 101 -10.63 -0.51 18.73
N ALA A 102 -10.69 0.79 18.44
CA ALA A 102 -9.53 1.67 18.50
C ALA A 102 -8.94 1.71 19.93
N ARG A 103 -7.63 1.80 19.99
CA ARG A 103 -6.89 2.04 21.24
C ARG A 103 -6.29 3.45 21.22
N GLN A 104 -5.63 3.85 22.29
CA GLN A 104 -5.00 5.16 22.39
C GLN A 104 -3.64 5.10 23.08
N LEU A 105 -2.68 5.82 22.52
CA LEU A 105 -1.35 6.06 23.09
C LEU A 105 -1.09 7.56 23.11
N GLY A 106 -1.01 8.13 24.32
CA GLY A 106 -0.95 9.59 24.49
C GLY A 106 -2.17 10.26 23.83
N PRO A 107 -1.96 11.25 22.93
CA PRO A 107 -3.05 11.95 22.26
C PRO A 107 -3.47 11.29 20.94
N ARG A 108 -2.96 10.10 20.60
CA ARG A 108 -3.22 9.48 19.29
C ARG A 108 -4.06 8.23 19.45
N LEU A 109 -5.11 8.10 18.62
CA LEU A 109 -5.76 6.81 18.39
C LEU A 109 -4.76 5.87 17.71
N VAL A 110 -4.94 4.58 17.97
CA VAL A 110 -4.11 3.49 17.47
C VAL A 110 -5.05 2.45 16.87
N LEU A 111 -4.81 2.11 15.62
CA LEU A 111 -5.58 1.12 14.86
C LEU A 111 -4.65 -0.01 14.39
N PRO A 112 -5.07 -1.27 14.54
CA PRO A 112 -4.26 -2.42 14.18
C PRO A 112 -4.30 -2.65 12.67
N LEU A 113 -3.14 -2.90 12.06
CA LEU A 113 -3.05 -3.39 10.68
C LEU A 113 -2.71 -4.87 10.72
N VAL A 114 -3.70 -5.69 10.37
CA VAL A 114 -3.60 -7.16 10.39
C VAL A 114 -3.74 -7.73 8.99
N ASP A 115 -3.22 -8.92 8.77
CA ASP A 115 -3.62 -9.71 7.60
C ASP A 115 -4.99 -10.39 7.83
N LEU A 116 -5.52 -11.06 6.79
CA LEU A 116 -6.79 -11.78 6.91
C LEU A 116 -6.74 -12.99 7.87
N ASP A 117 -5.55 -13.40 8.33
CA ASP A 117 -5.34 -14.39 9.40
C ASP A 117 -5.33 -13.75 10.79
N GLY A 118 -5.22 -12.42 10.89
CA GLY A 118 -5.36 -11.66 12.13
C GLY A 118 -4.02 -11.41 12.79
N ARG A 119 -2.93 -11.75 12.11
CA ARG A 119 -1.59 -11.44 12.58
C ARG A 119 -1.37 -9.94 12.44
N LEU A 120 -1.00 -9.31 13.56
CA LEU A 120 -0.64 -7.90 13.60
C LEU A 120 0.72 -7.67 12.94
N TRP A 121 0.73 -6.81 11.91
CA TRP A 121 1.91 -6.46 11.13
C TRP A 121 2.35 -5.02 11.28
N SER A 122 1.43 -4.11 11.58
CA SER A 122 1.68 -2.68 11.63
C SER A 122 0.62 -1.97 12.48
N LEU A 123 0.75 -0.65 12.65
CA LEU A 123 -0.22 0.21 13.31
C LEU A 123 -0.42 1.47 12.47
N GLN A 124 -1.65 1.98 12.47
CA GLN A 124 -1.98 3.35 12.07
C GLN A 124 -2.25 4.17 13.33
N PHE A 125 -1.70 5.38 13.37
CA PHE A 125 -1.93 6.38 14.39
C PHE A 125 -2.74 7.51 13.80
N ILE A 126 -3.74 7.98 14.55
CA ILE A 126 -4.53 9.16 14.17
C ILE A 126 -4.38 10.21 15.26
N GLY A 127 -3.89 11.39 14.90
CA GLY A 127 -3.76 12.53 15.81
C GLY A 127 -5.11 13.20 16.12
N PRO A 128 -5.16 14.10 17.12
CA PRO A 128 -6.37 14.88 17.41
C PRO A 128 -6.83 15.74 16.23
N ASP A 129 -5.88 16.19 15.41
CA ASP A 129 -6.07 16.95 14.17
C ASP A 129 -6.49 16.08 12.97
N GLY A 130 -6.64 14.77 13.17
CA GLY A 130 -6.94 13.81 12.10
C GLY A 130 -5.72 13.41 11.26
N SER A 131 -4.51 13.87 11.59
CA SER A 131 -3.30 13.45 10.87
C SER A 131 -3.06 11.95 11.05
N LYS A 132 -2.96 11.21 9.94
CA LYS A 132 -2.79 9.75 9.93
C LYS A 132 -1.34 9.39 9.64
N ARG A 133 -0.75 8.49 10.43
CA ARG A 133 0.63 8.00 10.22
C ARG A 133 0.72 6.50 10.47
N PHE A 134 1.57 5.82 9.72
CA PHE A 134 1.88 4.41 9.96
C PHE A 134 3.19 4.25 10.73
N ILE A 135 3.36 3.12 11.42
CA ILE A 135 4.67 2.79 12.00
C ILE A 135 5.70 2.57 10.90
N ARG A 136 6.92 3.09 11.09
CA ARG A 136 8.02 2.94 10.13
C ARG A 136 8.39 1.46 9.96
N GLY A 137 8.51 1.03 8.71
CA GLY A 137 8.87 -0.36 8.36
C GLY A 137 7.74 -1.38 8.51
N GLY A 138 6.55 -0.96 8.97
CA GLY A 138 5.38 -1.83 9.06
C GLY A 138 4.86 -2.22 7.68
N ARG A 139 4.37 -3.47 7.55
CA ARG A 139 3.71 -3.92 6.32
C ARG A 139 2.33 -3.27 6.21
N LYS A 140 2.06 -2.65 5.05
CA LYS A 140 0.76 -2.06 4.69
C LYS A 140 0.03 -2.90 3.66
N GLN A 141 0.72 -3.30 2.59
CA GLN A 141 0.15 -4.05 1.47
C GLN A 141 -0.46 -5.39 1.93
N GLY A 142 -1.72 -5.59 1.58
CA GLY A 142 -2.53 -6.77 1.96
C GLY A 142 -2.93 -6.81 3.43
N CYS A 143 -2.64 -5.77 4.22
CA CYS A 143 -3.17 -5.61 5.57
C CYS A 143 -4.44 -4.75 5.55
N VAL A 144 -5.26 -4.92 6.57
CA VAL A 144 -6.51 -4.18 6.79
C VAL A 144 -6.59 -3.72 8.23
N ILE A 145 -7.41 -2.69 8.47
CA ILE A 145 -7.97 -2.45 9.80
C ILE A 145 -9.32 -3.19 9.86
N PRO A 146 -9.47 -4.21 10.71
CA PRO A 146 -10.77 -4.82 10.97
C PRO A 146 -11.62 -3.81 11.74
N VAL A 147 -12.75 -3.42 11.16
CA VAL A 147 -13.60 -2.40 11.76
C VAL A 147 -14.67 -3.03 12.64
N ALA A 148 -15.41 -3.98 12.07
CA ALA A 148 -16.47 -4.71 12.75
C ALA A 148 -16.77 -6.05 12.05
N GLY A 149 -17.63 -6.85 12.67
CA GLY A 149 -18.10 -8.12 12.14
C GLY A 149 -17.15 -9.30 12.35
N ARG A 150 -17.59 -10.49 11.94
CA ARG A 150 -16.86 -11.75 12.10
C ARG A 150 -16.33 -12.25 10.77
N ARG A 151 -15.17 -12.90 10.80
CA ARG A 151 -14.63 -13.60 9.63
C ARG A 151 -15.57 -14.72 9.20
N GLY A 152 -15.71 -14.89 7.88
CA GLY A 152 -16.67 -15.85 7.31
C GLY A 152 -18.11 -15.35 7.29
N ALA A 153 -18.34 -14.04 7.49
CA ALA A 153 -19.64 -13.45 7.21
C ALA A 153 -20.00 -13.59 5.72
N ASP A 154 -21.28 -13.78 5.43
CA ASP A 154 -21.81 -13.89 4.06
C ASP A 154 -21.67 -12.58 3.28
N ARG A 155 -21.47 -11.45 3.97
CA ARG A 155 -21.29 -10.12 3.38
C ARG A 155 -20.02 -9.46 3.91
N ILE A 156 -19.20 -8.96 3.00
CA ILE A 156 -17.94 -8.27 3.30
C ILE A 156 -17.96 -6.90 2.64
N LEU A 157 -17.80 -5.85 3.44
CA LEU A 157 -17.65 -4.47 2.98
C LEU A 157 -16.18 -4.07 3.08
N ILE A 158 -15.63 -3.57 1.98
CA ILE A 158 -14.25 -3.08 1.92
C ILE A 158 -14.28 -1.60 1.56
N CYS A 159 -13.78 -0.75 2.45
CA CYS A 159 -13.67 0.70 2.23
C CYS A 159 -12.21 1.15 2.34
N GLU A 160 -11.91 2.40 1.97
CA GLU A 160 -10.55 2.93 2.12
C GLU A 160 -10.22 3.23 3.59
N GLY A 161 -11.00 4.11 4.22
CA GLY A 161 -10.71 4.67 5.53
C GLY A 161 -11.42 3.96 6.69
N TRP A 162 -10.82 4.03 7.89
CA TRP A 162 -11.43 3.51 9.11
C TRP A 162 -12.73 4.24 9.49
N ALA A 163 -12.77 5.57 9.37
CA ALA A 163 -13.98 6.37 9.66
C ALA A 163 -15.15 5.95 8.76
N THR A 164 -14.91 5.85 7.45
CA THR A 164 -15.85 5.30 6.46
C THR A 164 -16.36 3.93 6.88
N GLY A 165 -15.48 3.03 7.33
CA GLY A 165 -15.87 1.71 7.82
C GLY A 165 -16.73 1.75 9.08
N MET A 166 -16.47 2.68 10.00
CA MET A 166 -17.31 2.85 11.19
C MET A 166 -18.73 3.26 10.78
N THR A 167 -18.87 4.16 9.81
CA THR A 167 -20.16 4.52 9.21
C THR A 167 -20.84 3.33 8.55
N LEU A 168 -20.12 2.53 7.76
CA LEU A 168 -20.70 1.34 7.12
C LEU A 168 -21.19 0.30 8.14
N THR A 169 -20.56 0.23 9.31
CA THR A 169 -21.00 -0.66 10.40
C THR A 169 -22.38 -0.27 10.93
N THR A 170 -22.75 1.01 10.92
CA THR A 170 -24.09 1.44 11.35
C THR A 170 -25.15 1.14 10.30
N MET A 171 -24.78 1.17 9.01
CA MET A 171 -25.66 0.82 7.89
C MET A 171 -25.88 -0.69 7.75
N GLU A 172 -24.83 -1.48 7.94
CA GLU A 172 -24.81 -2.93 7.70
C GLU A 172 -24.20 -3.69 8.91
N PRO A 173 -24.89 -3.74 10.07
CA PRO A 173 -24.32 -4.25 11.32
C PRO A 173 -23.89 -5.73 11.30
N GLN A 174 -24.41 -6.51 10.36
CA GLN A 174 -24.12 -7.94 10.22
C GLN A 174 -22.92 -8.23 9.29
N ALA A 175 -22.45 -7.23 8.55
CA ALA A 175 -21.35 -7.41 7.60
C ALA A 175 -19.98 -7.43 8.29
N LEU A 176 -19.04 -8.13 7.67
CA LEU A 176 -17.62 -7.96 7.96
C LEU A 176 -17.15 -6.67 7.29
N VAL A 177 -16.69 -5.68 8.08
CA VAL A 177 -16.22 -4.39 7.54
C VAL A 177 -14.71 -4.26 7.70
N LEU A 178 -14.03 -4.05 6.58
CA LEU A 178 -12.57 -3.95 6.49
C LEU A 178 -12.16 -2.61 5.87
N ALA A 179 -11.30 -1.85 6.54
CA ALA A 179 -10.68 -0.67 5.95
C ALA A 179 -9.32 -1.03 5.33
N ALA A 180 -9.19 -0.77 4.03
CA ALA A 180 -8.03 -1.10 3.20
C ALA A 180 -6.91 -0.06 3.25
N LEU A 181 -7.02 0.97 4.08
CA LEU A 181 -5.98 1.97 4.40
C LEU A 181 -5.79 3.06 3.34
N ASP A 182 -5.73 2.69 2.07
CA ASP A 182 -5.62 3.58 0.91
C ASP A 182 -6.13 2.91 -0.37
N ALA A 183 -6.42 3.72 -1.39
CA ALA A 183 -6.92 3.27 -2.69
C ALA A 183 -6.03 2.23 -3.40
N GLY A 184 -4.71 2.25 -3.17
CA GLY A 184 -3.76 1.31 -3.76
C GLY A 184 -3.84 -0.11 -3.17
N ASN A 185 -4.43 -0.23 -1.99
CA ASN A 185 -4.51 -1.49 -1.25
C ASN A 185 -5.92 -2.12 -1.28
N ILE A 186 -6.95 -1.43 -1.79
CA ILE A 186 -8.32 -1.96 -1.95
C ILE A 186 -8.33 -3.23 -2.79
N MET A 187 -7.78 -3.19 -4.01
CA MET A 187 -7.77 -4.35 -4.92
C MET A 187 -7.06 -5.58 -4.33
N PRO A 188 -5.81 -5.48 -3.81
CA PRO A 188 -5.14 -6.60 -3.14
C PRO A 188 -5.98 -7.22 -2.02
N VAL A 189 -6.64 -6.40 -1.20
CA VAL A 189 -7.50 -6.86 -0.11
C VAL A 189 -8.74 -7.57 -0.66
N ALA A 190 -9.39 -7.00 -1.68
CA ALA A 190 -10.59 -7.56 -2.29
C ALA A 190 -10.32 -8.93 -2.93
N VAL A 191 -9.24 -9.05 -3.71
CA VAL A 191 -8.83 -10.31 -4.35
C VAL A 191 -8.54 -11.38 -3.30
N GLU A 192 -7.83 -11.02 -2.23
CA GLU A 192 -7.52 -11.96 -1.15
C GLU A 192 -8.77 -12.35 -0.35
N CYS A 193 -9.73 -11.43 -0.16
CA CYS A 193 -11.04 -11.75 0.42
C CYS A 193 -11.82 -12.73 -0.45
N ARG A 194 -11.88 -12.53 -1.78
CA ARG A 194 -12.55 -13.46 -2.71
C ARG A 194 -11.90 -14.84 -2.67
N ARG A 195 -10.57 -14.91 -2.66
CA ARG A 195 -9.82 -16.17 -2.56
C ARG A 195 -10.17 -16.94 -1.27
N ARG A 196 -10.29 -16.21 -0.16
CA ARG A 196 -10.52 -16.80 1.17
C ARG A 196 -11.98 -17.13 1.45
N TRP A 197 -12.90 -16.33 0.92
CA TRP A 197 -14.35 -16.50 1.09
C TRP A 197 -15.04 -16.48 -0.28
N PRO A 198 -14.91 -17.55 -1.09
CA PRO A 198 -15.41 -17.57 -2.47
C PRO A 198 -16.92 -17.37 -2.59
N GLY A 199 -17.70 -17.75 -1.57
CA GLY A 199 -19.16 -17.58 -1.54
C GLY A 199 -19.64 -16.26 -0.94
N ALA A 200 -18.76 -15.45 -0.35
CA ALA A 200 -19.18 -14.20 0.27
C ALA A 200 -19.58 -13.15 -0.78
N ARG A 201 -20.61 -12.37 -0.46
CA ARG A 201 -20.99 -11.17 -1.20
C ARG A 201 -20.05 -10.03 -0.79
N ILE A 202 -19.05 -9.78 -1.64
CA ILE A 202 -18.07 -8.71 -1.41
C ILE A 202 -18.58 -7.43 -2.08
N ILE A 203 -18.51 -6.32 -1.36
CA ILE A 203 -18.89 -4.99 -1.83
C ILE A 203 -17.72 -4.04 -1.56
N ILE A 204 -17.24 -3.38 -2.61
CA ILE A 204 -16.24 -2.33 -2.54
C ILE A 204 -16.97 -1.00 -2.37
N CYS A 205 -16.89 -0.45 -1.17
CA CYS A 205 -17.44 0.85 -0.79
C CYS A 205 -16.41 1.92 -1.14
N GLY A 206 -16.48 2.44 -2.36
CA GLY A 206 -15.59 3.49 -2.85
C GLY A 206 -16.08 4.88 -2.47
N ASP A 207 -15.17 5.86 -2.56
CA ASP A 207 -15.50 7.27 -2.44
C ASP A 207 -16.09 7.81 -3.76
N ALA A 208 -16.88 8.88 -3.65
CA ALA A 208 -17.57 9.57 -4.73
C ALA A 208 -16.70 10.61 -5.46
N ASP A 209 -15.38 10.56 -5.34
CA ASP A 209 -14.48 11.24 -6.28
C ASP A 209 -14.08 10.30 -7.44
N ASP A 210 -13.50 10.86 -8.50
CA ASP A 210 -13.17 10.09 -9.71
C ASP A 210 -12.13 8.99 -9.47
N THR A 211 -11.19 9.23 -8.54
CA THR A 211 -10.17 8.24 -8.19
C THR A 211 -10.78 7.11 -7.39
N GLY A 212 -11.61 7.43 -6.38
CA GLY A 212 -12.36 6.48 -5.57
C GLY A 212 -13.26 5.58 -6.41
N ARG A 213 -14.07 6.17 -7.31
CA ARG A 213 -14.92 5.43 -8.26
C ARG A 213 -14.11 4.48 -9.14
N ARG A 214 -13.05 4.97 -9.76
CA ARG A 214 -12.21 4.16 -10.65
C ARG A 214 -11.56 3.00 -9.89
N LYS A 215 -10.97 3.27 -8.72
CA LYS A 215 -10.30 2.25 -7.90
C LYS A 215 -11.25 1.21 -7.34
N ALA A 216 -12.45 1.62 -6.95
CA ALA A 216 -13.48 0.69 -6.51
C ALA A 216 -13.93 -0.24 -7.64
N ARG A 217 -14.13 0.29 -8.86
CA ARG A 217 -14.48 -0.51 -10.05
C ARG A 217 -13.36 -1.48 -10.45
N GLU A 218 -12.11 -1.01 -10.48
CA GLU A 218 -10.94 -1.85 -10.76
C GLU A 218 -10.85 -3.01 -9.76
N ALA A 219 -10.97 -2.73 -8.46
CA ALA A 219 -10.93 -3.74 -7.41
C ALA A 219 -12.10 -4.73 -7.51
N ALA A 220 -13.31 -4.23 -7.78
CA ALA A 220 -14.50 -5.04 -7.91
C ALA A 220 -14.41 -6.01 -9.09
N LEU A 221 -13.93 -5.54 -10.24
CA LEU A 221 -13.68 -6.39 -11.41
C LEU A 221 -12.66 -7.49 -11.10
N ALA A 222 -11.56 -7.15 -10.42
CA ALA A 222 -10.50 -8.11 -10.10
C ALA A 222 -10.93 -9.18 -9.08
N ALA A 223 -11.93 -8.88 -8.22
CA ALA A 223 -12.36 -9.74 -7.13
C ALA A 223 -13.76 -10.36 -7.34
N ASP A 224 -14.37 -10.18 -8.51
CA ASP A 224 -15.78 -10.54 -8.77
C ASP A 224 -16.70 -10.01 -7.67
N ALA A 225 -16.60 -8.71 -7.39
CA ALA A 225 -17.31 -8.05 -6.30
C ALA A 225 -18.24 -6.94 -6.83
N LEU A 226 -19.10 -6.45 -5.96
CA LEU A 226 -19.99 -5.32 -6.25
C LEU A 226 -19.31 -4.00 -5.90
N VAL A 227 -19.80 -2.90 -6.46
CA VAL A 227 -19.39 -1.54 -6.09
C VAL A 227 -20.55 -0.80 -5.47
N ALA A 228 -20.29 -0.09 -4.39
CA ALA A 228 -21.20 0.90 -3.83
C ALA A 228 -20.46 2.24 -3.73
N ILE A 229 -21.12 3.33 -4.12
CA ILE A 229 -20.61 4.71 -4.04
C ILE A 229 -21.66 5.54 -3.28
N PRO A 230 -21.26 6.42 -2.35
CA PRO A 230 -22.22 7.22 -1.61
C PRO A 230 -22.85 8.27 -2.52
N GLU A 231 -24.14 8.51 -2.32
CA GLU A 231 -24.84 9.66 -2.91
C GLU A 231 -24.57 10.89 -2.05
N ILE A 232 -23.69 11.77 -2.52
CA ILE A 232 -23.31 13.01 -1.85
C ILE A 232 -23.05 14.11 -2.89
N ASP A 233 -23.41 15.34 -2.54
CA ASP A 233 -22.99 16.51 -3.32
C ASP A 233 -21.46 16.68 -3.18
N PRO A 234 -20.70 16.83 -4.28
CA PRO A 234 -19.25 17.01 -4.23
C PRO A 234 -18.77 18.19 -3.36
N SER A 235 -19.62 19.19 -3.11
CA SER A 235 -19.33 20.31 -2.20
C SER A 235 -19.42 19.94 -0.72
N GLN A 236 -20.11 18.84 -0.38
CA GLN A 236 -20.31 18.37 0.99
C GLN A 236 -19.33 17.27 1.41
N GLY A 237 -18.57 16.73 0.45
CA GLY A 237 -17.54 15.71 0.69
C GLY A 237 -17.50 14.68 -0.42
N SER A 238 -16.78 13.58 -0.19
CA SER A 238 -16.71 12.48 -1.14
C SER A 238 -16.84 11.10 -0.50
N ASP A 239 -16.73 10.96 0.82
CA ASP A 239 -16.77 9.67 1.48
C ASP A 239 -18.15 9.35 2.11
N TRP A 240 -18.35 8.10 2.53
CA TRP A 240 -19.61 7.65 3.15
C TRP A 240 -19.91 8.35 4.49
N ASN A 241 -18.87 8.73 5.24
CA ASN A 241 -19.03 9.39 6.52
C ASN A 241 -19.53 10.82 6.31
N ASP A 242 -18.97 11.53 5.34
CA ASP A 242 -19.43 12.86 4.94
C ASP A 242 -20.89 12.80 4.44
N ALA A 243 -21.26 11.78 3.68
CA ALA A 243 -22.62 11.62 3.15
C ALA A 243 -23.68 11.43 4.24
N VAL A 244 -23.36 10.65 5.28
CA VAL A 244 -24.25 10.47 6.44
C VAL A 244 -24.36 11.75 7.25
N ASN A 245 -23.23 12.42 7.49
CA ASN A 245 -23.21 13.65 8.29
C ASN A 245 -23.93 14.80 7.56
N ALA A 246 -23.83 14.90 6.24
CA ALA A 246 -24.56 15.88 5.45
C ALA A 246 -26.09 15.67 5.52
N LYS A 247 -26.55 14.41 5.49
CA LYS A 247 -27.97 14.06 5.63
C LYS A 247 -28.49 14.28 7.05
N GLY A 248 -27.66 14.08 8.07
CA GLY A 248 -28.01 14.33 9.48
C GLY A 248 -28.14 15.81 9.87
N VAL A 249 -27.59 16.73 9.08
CA VAL A 249 -27.71 18.20 9.28
C VAL A 249 -28.95 18.77 8.57
N ALA A 250 -29.57 18.01 7.66
CA ALA A 250 -30.69 18.45 6.84
C ALA A 250 -32.08 18.01 7.37
N ALA A 251 -32.20 17.63 8.66
CA ALA A 251 -33.44 17.21 9.30
C ALA A 251 -33.84 18.13 10.46
#